data_AF-A0A251VRX9-F1
#
_entry.id   AF-A0A251VRX9-F1
#
_cell.length_a   1.000
_cell.length_b   1.000
_cell.length_c   1.000
_cell.angle_alpha   90.00
_cell.angle_beta   90.00
_cell.angle_gamma   90.00
#
_symmetry.space_group_name_H-M   'P 1'
#
loop_
_entity.id
_entity.type
_entity.pdbx_description
1 polymer ?
#
loop_
_entity_poly.entity_id
_entity_poly.type
_entity_poly.pdbx_seq_one_letter_code
_entity_poly.pdbx_strand_id
1 'polypeptide(L)' 'MLVGKLIDGYLSEIALDTNLKSENFLELAFELPEQARVYDDGLYRAVDVYLKV' A
#
# COMPACT_ATOMS: atom_id res chain seq x y z
N MET A 1 12.63 -5.07 6.84
CA MET A 1 12.55 -4.60 5.45
C MET A 1 11.88 -5.57 4.46
N LEU A 2 11.95 -6.90 4.64
CA LEU A 2 11.27 -7.85 3.73
C LEU A 2 9.73 -7.73 3.77
N VAL A 3 9.16 -7.59 4.97
CA VAL A 3 7.71 -7.50 5.17
C VAL A 3 7.12 -6.20 4.62
N GLY A 4 7.76 -5.04 4.85
CA GLY A 4 7.31 -3.76 4.27
C GLY A 4 7.26 -3.80 2.75
N LYS A 5 8.33 -4.31 2.10
CA LYS A 5 8.34 -4.49 0.64
C LYS A 5 7.25 -5.42 0.12
N LEU A 6 6.94 -6.49 0.87
CA LEU A 6 5.86 -7.42 0.49
C LEU A 6 4.50 -6.72 0.52
N ILE A 7 4.25 -5.94 1.56
CA ILE A 7 2.98 -5.20 1.70
C ILE A 7 2.89 -4.07 0.68
N ASP A 8 3.95 -3.31 0.43
CA ASP A 8 3.95 -2.28 -0.61
C ASP A 8 3.69 -2.87 -2.01
N GLY A 9 4.23 -4.08 -2.28
CA GLY A 9 3.91 -4.84 -3.49
C GLY A 9 2.45 -5.24 -3.56
N TYR A 10 1.90 -5.76 -2.46
CA TYR A 10 0.48 -6.11 -2.39
C TYR A 10 -0.44 -4.90 -2.58
N LEU A 11 -0.14 -3.78 -1.91
CA LEU A 11 -0.85 -2.50 -2.08
C LEU A 11 -0.83 -2.03 -3.53
N SER A 12 0.29 -2.22 -4.24
CA SER A 12 0.41 -1.86 -5.66
C SER A 12 -0.50 -2.69 -6.56
N GLU A 13 -0.67 -3.99 -6.27
CA GLU A 13 -1.54 -4.87 -7.05
C GLU A 13 -3.03 -4.58 -6.80
N ILE A 14 -3.43 -4.40 -5.54
CA ILE A 14 -4.83 -4.15 -5.20
C ILE A 14 -5.29 -2.72 -5.55
N ALA A 15 -4.36 -1.77 -5.69
CA ALA A 15 -4.67 -0.38 -6.06
C ALA A 15 -5.41 -0.25 -7.40
N LEU A 16 -5.31 -1.25 -8.29
CA LEU A 16 -5.98 -1.29 -9.59
C LEU A 16 -7.42 -1.82 -9.53
N ASP A 17 -7.86 -2.34 -8.39
CA ASP A 17 -9.23 -2.85 -8.23
C ASP A 17 -10.22 -1.72 -7.94
N THR A 18 -11.08 -1.42 -8.92
CA THR A 18 -12.11 -0.38 -8.83
C THR A 18 -13.21 -0.69 -7.80
N ASN A 19 -13.29 -1.92 -7.31
CA ASN A 19 -14.22 -2.31 -6.25
C ASN A 19 -13.59 -2.23 -4.85
N LEU A 20 -12.29 -1.93 -4.77
CA LEU A 20 -11.60 -1.82 -3.49
C LEU A 20 -12.04 -0.58 -2.73
N LYS A 21 -12.66 -0.82 -1.56
CA LYS A 21 -13.00 0.26 -0.63
C LYS A 21 -11.74 0.92 -0.08
N SER A 22 -11.78 2.24 0.03
CA SER A 22 -10.69 3.05 0.57
C SER A 22 -10.31 2.65 1.99
N GLU A 23 -11.29 2.28 2.81
CA GLU A 23 -11.08 1.80 4.18
C GLU A 23 -10.13 0.59 4.23
N ASN A 24 -10.35 -0.41 3.35
CA ASN A 24 -9.52 -1.62 3.30
C ASN A 24 -8.09 -1.32 2.83
N PHE A 25 -7.93 -0.38 1.89
CA PHE A 25 -6.61 0.03 1.41
C PHE A 25 -5.82 0.74 2.53
N LEU A 26 -6.48 1.65 3.25
CA LEU A 26 -5.87 2.41 4.34
C LEU A 26 -5.50 1.51 5.52
N GLU A 27 -6.34 0.55 5.88
CA GLU A 27 -6.06 -0.42 6.95
C GLU A 27 -4.71 -1.11 6.72
N LEU A 28 -4.50 -1.70 5.53
CA LEU A 28 -3.25 -2.34 5.16
C LEU A 28 -2.04 -1.38 5.08
N ALA A 29 -2.27 -0.14 4.63
CA ALA A 29 -1.22 0.86 4.54
C ALA A 29 -0.65 1.26 5.92
N PHE A 30 -1.52 1.29 6.94
CA PHE A 30 -1.20 1.76 8.30
C PHE A 30 -0.92 0.64 9.31
N GLU A 31 -1.25 -0.62 9.02
CA GLU A 31 -1.00 -1.76 9.93
C GLU A 31 0.48 -2.08 10.15
N LEU A 32 1.37 -1.56 9.30
CA LEU A 32 2.81 -1.81 9.38
C LEU A 32 3.49 -1.01 10.51
N PRO A 33 4.31 -1.67 11.36
CA PRO A 33 5.20 -0.95 12.26
C PRO A 33 6.18 -0.06 11.48
N GLU A 34 6.53 1.10 12.02
CA GLU A 34 7.45 2.07 11.38
C GLU A 34 8.78 1.41 10.97
N GLN A 35 9.31 0.51 11.80
CA GLN A 35 10.60 -0.16 11.53
C GLN A 35 10.52 -1.19 10.39
N ALA A 36 9.31 -1.59 9.99
CA ALA A 36 9.12 -2.55 8.91
C ALA A 36 9.22 -1.89 7.52
N ARG A 37 9.01 -0.57 7.44
CA ARG A 37 9.06 0.25 6.22
C ARG A 37 10.13 1.35 6.37
N VAL A 38 11.31 1.10 5.79
CA VAL A 38 12.43 2.06 5.81
C VAL A 38 12.24 3.20 4.81
N TYR A 39 11.49 2.95 3.73
CA TYR A 39 11.18 3.91 2.68
C TYR A 39 9.72 3.78 2.29
N ASP A 40 9.05 4.91 2.08
CA ASP A 40 7.62 4.97 1.74
C ASP A 40 7.34 5.05 0.23
N ASP A 41 8.36 5.04 -0.63
CA ASP A 41 8.22 5.19 -2.09
C ASP A 41 7.25 4.15 -2.71
N GLY A 42 7.28 2.91 -2.19
CA GLY A 42 6.38 1.84 -2.63
C GLY A 42 4.93 2.13 -2.25
N LEU A 43 4.71 2.56 -1.01
CA LEU A 43 3.40 2.98 -0.51
C LEU A 43 2.87 4.18 -1.32
N TYR A 44 3.66 5.25 -1.48
CA TYR A 44 3.23 6.45 -2.20
C TYR A 44 2.88 6.14 -3.66
N ARG A 45 3.61 5.22 -4.30
CA ARG A 45 3.26 4.75 -5.65
C ARG A 45 1.93 4.02 -5.67
N ALA A 46 1.68 3.12 -4.72
CA ALA A 46 0.40 2.42 -4.62
C ALA A 46 -0.77 3.40 -4.40
N VAL A 47 -0.58 4.42 -3.56
CA VAL A 47 -1.56 5.50 -3.33
C VAL A 47 -1.83 6.29 -4.61
N ASP A 48 -0.79 6.69 -5.33
CA ASP A 48 -0.93 7.42 -6.60
C ASP A 48 -1.72 6.61 -7.64
N VAL A 49 -1.49 5.29 -7.72
CA VAL A 49 -2.29 4.40 -8.58
C VAL A 49 -3.74 4.33 -8.10
N TYR A 50 -3.96 4.09 -6.80
CA TYR A 50 -5.30 3.96 -6.23
C TYR A 50 -6.18 5.20 -6.47
N LEU A 51 -5.60 6.40 -6.40
CA LEU A 51 -6.31 7.66 -6.64
C LEU A 51 -6.55 7.99 -8.12
N LYS A 52 -5.83 7.34 -9.03
CA LYS A 52 -5.95 7.55 -10.48
C LYS A 52 -6.96 6.63 -11.15
N VAL A 53 -7.27 5.52 -10.50
CA VAL A 53 -8.25 4.52 -10.93
C VAL A 53 -9.65 5.01 -10.59
#